data_AF-A0A947R7K1-F1
#
_entry.id   AF-A0A947R7K1-F1
#
_cell.length_a   1.000
_cell.length_b   1.000
_cell.length_c   1.000
_cell.angle_alpha   90.00
_cell.angle_beta   90.00
_cell.angle_gamma   90.00
#
_symmetry.space_group_name_H-M   'P 1'
#
loop_
_entity.id
_entity.type
_entity.pdbx_description
1 polymer ?
#
loop_
_entity_poly.entity_id
_entity_poly.type
_entity_poly.pdbx_seq_one_letter_code
_entity_poly.pdbx_strand_id
1 'polypeptide(L)'
;MNLEEKIAMLKEAKVIDSTELFARVQIIYSEFAQTVNIMVGTSYGSQGRDGYLGVCENHLVLFENSLFGGKPKTEVFREPIEQVEFVSLKKSLFNIGKVLRVKIGGKKYKMTASPKHKVNLARIAELLHK
;
A
#
# COMPACT_ATOMS: atom_id res chain seq x y z
N MET A 1 2.21 16.74 -12.60
CA MET A 1 0.98 16.61 -11.80
C MET A 1 1.27 17.10 -10.40
N ASN A 2 0.55 18.11 -9.96
CA ASN A 2 0.62 18.62 -8.58
C ASN A 2 -0.10 17.66 -7.61
N LEU A 3 -0.10 17.96 -6.31
CA LEU A 3 -0.71 17.09 -5.30
C LEU A 3 -2.24 17.06 -5.42
N GLU A 4 -2.88 18.17 -5.74
CA GLU A 4 -4.34 18.29 -5.83
C GLU A 4 -4.91 17.48 -7.00
N GLU A 5 -4.32 17.63 -8.19
CA GLU A 5 -4.64 16.83 -9.38
C GLU A 5 -4.49 15.34 -9.10
N LYS A 6 -3.47 14.98 -8.32
CA LYS A 6 -3.23 13.59 -7.93
C LYS A 6 -4.29 13.07 -6.96
N ILE A 7 -4.68 13.86 -5.96
CA ILE A 7 -5.74 13.49 -5.01
C ILE A 7 -7.06 13.31 -5.76
N ALA A 8 -7.40 14.23 -6.67
CA ALA A 8 -8.60 14.13 -7.50
C ALA A 8 -8.61 12.81 -8.30
N MET A 9 -7.51 12.50 -8.99
CA MET A 9 -7.35 11.24 -9.72
C MET A 9 -7.48 10.00 -8.83
N LEU A 10 -6.92 10.02 -7.62
CA LEU A 10 -6.98 8.88 -6.70
C LEU A 10 -8.38 8.69 -6.08
N LYS A 11 -9.13 9.78 -5.85
CA LYS A 11 -10.54 9.73 -5.44
C LYS A 11 -11.42 9.18 -6.57
N GLU A 12 -11.21 9.64 -7.80
CA GLU A 12 -11.92 9.15 -8.99
C GLU A 12 -11.70 7.64 -9.19
N ALA A 13 -10.45 7.18 -9.03
CA ALA A 13 -10.08 5.77 -9.10
C ALA A 13 -10.50 4.94 -7.87
N LYS A 14 -11.19 5.52 -6.88
CA LYS A 14 -11.59 4.87 -5.62
C LYS A 14 -10.44 4.22 -4.87
N VAL A 15 -9.27 4.84 -4.93
CA VAL A 15 -8.08 4.46 -4.14
C VAL A 15 -8.14 5.10 -2.76
N ILE A 16 -8.69 6.32 -2.68
CA ILE A 16 -8.89 7.06 -1.44
C ILE A 16 -10.30 7.64 -1.35
N ASP A 17 -10.77 7.84 -0.12
CA ASP A 17 -11.98 8.61 0.20
C ASP A 17 -11.62 9.98 0.82
N SER A 18 -12.49 10.51 1.69
CA SER A 18 -12.25 11.75 2.43
C SER A 18 -11.06 11.70 3.40
N THR A 19 -10.54 10.52 3.72
CA THR A 19 -9.33 10.37 4.56
C THR A 19 -8.06 10.78 3.84
N GLU A 20 -8.09 10.79 2.50
CA GLU A 20 -6.95 11.08 1.62
C GLU A 20 -5.69 10.28 1.93
N LEU A 21 -5.84 9.11 2.57
CA LEU A 21 -4.71 8.30 2.98
C LEU A 21 -4.26 7.42 1.81
N PHE A 22 -3.12 7.76 1.23
CA PHE A 22 -2.46 6.91 0.24
C PHE A 22 -0.95 6.87 0.41
N ALA A 23 -0.35 5.86 -0.21
CA ALA A 23 1.08 5.75 -0.42
C ALA A 23 1.38 5.28 -1.84
N ARG A 24 2.45 5.82 -2.43
CA ARG A 24 3.04 5.23 -3.63
C ARG A 24 3.77 3.97 -3.23
N VAL A 25 3.58 2.91 -4.00
CA VAL A 25 4.15 1.61 -3.70
C VAL A 25 4.72 0.93 -4.93
N GLN A 26 5.63 -0.01 -4.70
CA GLN A 26 6.06 -1.01 -5.66
C GLN A 26 5.57 -2.37 -5.18
N ILE A 27 4.89 -3.09 -6.06
CA ILE A 27 4.20 -4.35 -5.79
C ILE A 27 5.06 -5.48 -6.34
N ILE A 28 5.43 -6.40 -5.45
CA ILE A 28 6.21 -7.59 -5.77
C ILE A 28 5.37 -8.81 -5.41
N TYR A 29 5.02 -9.59 -6.44
CA TYR A 29 4.33 -10.85 -6.27
C TYR A 29 5.35 -11.94 -5.92
N SER A 30 5.10 -12.65 -4.82
CA SER A 30 5.90 -13.82 -4.43
C SER A 30 5.06 -15.07 -4.51
N GLU A 31 5.38 -15.94 -5.48
CA GLU A 31 4.71 -17.23 -5.66
C GLU A 31 5.00 -18.19 -4.49
N PHE A 32 6.20 -18.10 -3.89
CA PHE A 32 6.64 -19.01 -2.83
C PHE A 32 5.87 -18.89 -1.51
N ALA A 33 5.27 -17.74 -1.22
CA ALA A 33 4.65 -17.48 0.08
C ALA A 33 3.18 -17.04 0.01
N GLN A 34 2.58 -17.04 -1.19
CA GLN A 34 1.25 -16.44 -1.45
C GLN A 34 1.10 -15.07 -0.76
N THR A 35 2.18 -14.28 -0.77
CA THR A 35 2.29 -13.03 -0.04
C THR A 35 2.51 -11.91 -1.02
N VAL A 36 1.65 -10.89 -0.97
CA VAL A 36 1.86 -9.65 -1.71
C VAL A 36 2.84 -8.79 -0.93
N ASN A 37 4.02 -8.56 -1.51
CA ASN A 37 5.02 -7.66 -0.93
C ASN A 37 4.82 -6.27 -1.50
N ILE A 38 4.65 -5.29 -0.62
CA ILE A 38 4.36 -3.91 -0.96
C ILE A 38 5.51 -3.05 -0.43
N MET A 39 6.37 -2.56 -1.31
CA MET A 39 7.41 -1.62 -0.92
C MET A 39 6.86 -0.21 -1.01
N VAL A 40 7.01 0.57 0.03
CA VAL A 40 6.32 1.83 0.21
C VAL A 40 7.30 2.99 0.15
N GLY A 41 6.99 3.97 -0.70
CA GLY A 41 7.79 5.16 -0.91
C GLY A 41 8.99 4.99 -1.83
N THR A 42 9.31 3.79 -2.33
CA THR A 42 10.54 3.55 -3.11
C THR A 42 10.60 4.32 -4.44
N SER A 43 11.80 4.78 -4.81
CA SER A 43 12.10 5.28 -6.16
C SER A 43 12.16 4.13 -7.16
N TYR A 44 11.68 4.36 -8.37
CA TYR A 44 11.63 3.44 -9.51
C TYR A 44 12.99 2.73 -9.71
N GLY A 45 13.00 1.43 -9.44
CA GLY A 45 14.17 0.56 -9.54
C GLY A 45 13.73 -0.89 -9.60
N SER A 46 14.23 -1.60 -10.61
CA SER A 46 13.74 -2.86 -11.19
C SER A 46 13.44 -3.99 -10.20
N GLN A 47 12.17 -4.42 -10.14
CA GLN A 47 11.67 -5.81 -9.99
C GLN A 47 10.19 -5.91 -9.53
N GLY A 48 9.48 -4.80 -9.34
CA GLY A 48 8.03 -4.80 -9.06
C GLY A 48 7.22 -3.78 -9.87
N ARG A 49 5.89 -3.91 -9.85
CA ARG A 49 4.92 -3.02 -10.53
C ARG A 49 4.65 -1.80 -9.66
N ASP A 50 4.69 -0.60 -10.22
CA ASP A 50 4.33 0.60 -9.47
C ASP A 50 2.83 0.68 -9.23
N GLY A 51 2.44 1.28 -8.12
CA GLY A 51 1.04 1.35 -7.73
C GLY A 51 0.75 2.37 -6.63
N TYR A 52 -0.48 2.30 -6.14
CA TYR A 52 -0.97 3.05 -5.00
C TYR A 52 -1.66 2.12 -4.02
N LEU A 53 -1.27 2.24 -2.76
CA LEU A 53 -2.01 1.69 -1.63
C LEU A 53 -2.80 2.84 -1.01
N GLY A 54 -4.08 2.63 -0.69
CA GLY A 54 -4.91 3.65 -0.06
C GLY A 54 -6.00 3.06 0.83
N VAL A 55 -6.77 3.94 1.45
CA VAL A 55 -7.97 3.60 2.23
C VAL A 55 -9.18 4.28 1.60
N CYS A 56 -10.18 3.49 1.25
CA CYS A 56 -11.41 3.95 0.62
C CYS A 56 -12.60 3.17 1.19
N GLU A 57 -13.57 3.87 1.77
CA GLU A 57 -14.83 3.30 2.27
C GLU A 57 -14.59 2.12 3.25
N ASN A 58 -13.69 2.29 4.21
CA ASN A 58 -13.27 1.24 5.16
C ASN A 58 -12.58 0.01 4.53
N HIS A 59 -12.09 0.13 3.30
CA HIS A 59 -11.29 -0.90 2.67
C HIS A 59 -9.84 -0.47 2.55
N LEU A 60 -8.92 -1.42 2.73
CA LEU A 60 -7.55 -1.29 2.26
C LEU A 60 -7.52 -1.64 0.78
N VAL A 61 -7.03 -0.72 -0.05
CA VAL A 61 -7.12 -0.84 -1.50
C VAL A 61 -5.73 -0.73 -2.12
N LEU A 62 -5.41 -1.63 -3.06
CA LEU A 62 -4.16 -1.60 -3.81
C LEU A 62 -4.45 -1.57 -5.31
N PHE A 63 -3.89 -0.58 -6.00
CA PHE A 63 -3.92 -0.47 -7.45
C PHE A 63 -2.53 -0.53 -8.05
N GLU A 64 -2.40 -1.20 -9.18
CA GLU A 64 -1.26 -1.05 -10.08
C GLU A 64 -1.47 0.15 -11.01
N ASN A 65 -0.36 0.80 -11.34
CA ASN A 65 -0.34 1.91 -12.28
C ASN A 65 -0.25 1.43 -13.73
N SER A 66 -0.81 2.24 -14.62
CA SER A 66 -0.55 2.13 -16.05
C SER A 66 0.94 2.36 -16.38
N LEU A 67 1.43 1.64 -17.39
CA LEU A 67 2.82 1.74 -17.88
C LEU A 67 3.19 3.13 -18.41
N PHE A 68 2.21 3.93 -18.84
CA PHE A 68 2.45 5.17 -19.61
C PHE A 68 2.04 6.46 -18.90
N GLY A 69 1.64 6.42 -17.63
CA GLY A 69 1.17 7.65 -16.99
C GLY A 69 1.04 7.65 -15.48
N GLY A 70 1.46 6.60 -14.77
CA GLY A 70 1.42 6.58 -13.30
C GLY A 70 0.01 6.75 -12.70
N LYS A 71 -1.04 6.62 -13.52
CA LYS A 71 -2.44 6.57 -13.11
C LYS A 71 -2.79 5.16 -12.63
N PRO A 72 -3.56 5.01 -11.54
CA PRO A 72 -4.16 3.73 -11.16
C PRO A 72 -4.92 3.13 -12.35
N LYS A 73 -4.72 1.85 -12.62
CA LYS A 73 -5.36 1.15 -13.75
C LYS A 73 -5.98 -0.18 -13.35
N THR A 74 -5.26 -0.99 -12.59
CA THR A 74 -5.71 -2.34 -12.24
C THR A 74 -5.86 -2.42 -10.73
N GLU A 75 -7.07 -2.67 -10.25
CA GLU A 75 -7.28 -3.02 -8.84
C GLU A 75 -6.66 -4.41 -8.59
N VAL A 76 -5.70 -4.47 -7.68
CA VAL A 76 -5.03 -5.72 -7.26
C VAL A 76 -5.81 -6.38 -6.14
N PHE A 77 -6.23 -5.57 -5.16
CA PHE A 77 -7.15 -6.00 -4.12
C PHE A 77 -7.92 -4.83 -3.52
N ARG A 78 -9.05 -5.18 -2.91
CA ARG A 78 -9.85 -4.35 -2.03
C ARG A 78 -10.29 -5.24 -0.87
N GLU A 79 -9.70 -5.02 0.29
CA GLU A 79 -9.93 -5.86 1.47
C GLU A 79 -10.63 -5.05 2.55
N PRO A 80 -11.75 -5.54 3.09
CA PRO A 80 -12.45 -4.89 4.20
C PRO A 80 -11.57 -4.86 5.46
N ILE A 81 -11.44 -3.70 6.08
CA ILE A 81 -10.62 -3.54 7.30
C ILE A 81 -11.21 -4.34 8.46
N GLU A 82 -12.53 -4.54 8.50
CA GLU A 82 -13.19 -5.38 9.51
C GLU A 82 -12.81 -6.88 9.44
N GLN A 83 -12.19 -7.34 8.34
CA GLN A 83 -11.69 -8.71 8.22
C GLN A 83 -10.20 -8.84 8.58
N VAL A 84 -9.60 -7.81 9.18
CA VAL A 84 -8.22 -7.85 9.64
C VAL A 84 -8.11 -8.85 10.79
N GLU A 85 -7.38 -9.93 10.55
CA GLU A 85 -7.11 -10.99 11.54
C GLU A 85 -5.83 -10.70 12.32
N PHE A 86 -4.87 -10.00 11.71
CA PHE A 86 -3.55 -9.77 12.28
C PHE A 86 -2.89 -8.52 11.72
N VAL A 87 -2.28 -7.73 12.60
CA VAL A 87 -1.42 -6.60 12.26
C VAL A 87 -0.15 -6.68 13.10
N SER A 88 1.02 -6.55 12.47
CA SER A 88 2.30 -6.48 13.17
C SER A 88 3.24 -5.49 12.51
N LEU A 89 3.61 -4.46 13.25
CA LEU A 89 4.62 -3.48 12.85
C LEU A 89 5.94 -3.78 13.56
N LYS A 90 7.00 -4.06 12.80
CA LYS A 90 8.35 -4.32 13.32
C LYS A 90 9.36 -3.37 12.69
N LYS A 91 10.43 -3.04 13.43
CA LYS A 91 11.64 -2.46 12.85
C LYS A 91 12.39 -3.55 12.08
N SER A 92 12.89 -3.24 10.90
CA SER A 92 13.72 -4.17 10.12
C SER A 92 15.06 -4.42 10.82
N LEU A 93 15.55 -5.66 10.77
CA LEU A 93 16.77 -6.15 11.46
C LEU A 93 18.07 -5.40 11.10
N PHE A 94 18.06 -4.57 10.06
CA PHE A 94 19.23 -3.79 9.61
C PHE A 94 18.97 -2.27 9.57
N ASN A 95 17.97 -1.78 10.31
CA ASN A 95 17.59 -0.36 10.31
C ASN A 95 17.15 0.20 8.93
N ILE A 96 16.85 -0.68 7.97
CA ILE A 96 16.39 -0.35 6.61
C ILE A 96 14.89 0.03 6.61
N GLY A 97 14.31 0.35 7.78
CA GLY A 97 12.97 0.93 7.91
C GLY A 97 12.00 0.05 8.69
N LYS A 98 10.69 0.25 8.42
CA LYS A 98 9.60 -0.45 9.10
C LYS A 98 9.00 -1.52 8.19
N VAL A 99 8.63 -2.66 8.78
CA VAL A 99 7.92 -3.73 8.11
C VAL A 99 6.56 -3.91 8.80
N LEU A 100 5.49 -3.70 8.05
CA LEU A 100 4.12 -3.96 8.48
C LEU A 100 3.66 -5.27 7.84
N ARG A 101 3.20 -6.21 8.66
CA ARG A 101 2.58 -7.46 8.20
C ARG A 101 1.11 -7.43 8.56
N VAL A 102 0.28 -7.76 7.59
CA VAL A 102 -1.17 -7.77 7.77
C VAL A 102 -1.73 -9.09 7.25
N LYS A 103 -2.67 -9.69 7.98
CA LYS A 103 -3.51 -10.78 7.49
C LYS A 103 -4.96 -10.29 7.43
N ILE A 104 -5.56 -10.34 6.25
CA ILE A 104 -6.95 -9.91 6.02
C ILE A 104 -7.63 -10.94 5.13
N GLY A 105 -8.80 -11.43 5.51
CA GLY A 105 -9.58 -12.37 4.69
C GLY A 105 -8.79 -13.62 4.28
N GLY A 106 -7.93 -14.14 5.17
CA GLY A 106 -7.05 -15.28 4.91
C GLY A 106 -5.77 -14.95 4.13
N LYS A 107 -5.67 -13.78 3.48
CA LYS A 107 -4.52 -13.35 2.67
C LYS A 107 -3.45 -12.66 3.51
N LYS A 108 -2.19 -12.75 3.08
CA LYS A 108 -1.04 -12.17 3.79
C LYS A 108 -0.41 -11.04 2.96
N TYR A 109 -0.24 -9.89 3.61
CA TYR A 109 0.38 -8.70 3.05
C TYR A 109 1.63 -8.35 3.85
N LYS A 110 2.72 -8.02 3.15
CA LYS A 110 3.95 -7.52 3.79
C LYS A 110 4.31 -6.18 3.17
N MET A 111 4.14 -5.11 3.94
CA MET A 111 4.50 -3.76 3.53
C MET A 111 5.84 -3.37 4.14
N THR A 112 6.75 -2.81 3.33
CA THR A 112 8.08 -2.37 3.78
C THR A 112 8.31 -0.93 3.35
N ALA A 113 8.59 -0.04 4.29
CA ALA A 113 8.93 1.36 3.96
C ALA A 113 10.42 1.60 4.21
N SER A 114 11.09 2.17 3.21
CA SER A 114 12.49 2.60 3.35
C SER A 114 12.58 3.81 4.29
N PRO A 115 13.70 3.97 5.05
CA PRO A 115 13.85 5.05 6.03
C PRO A 115 13.80 6.44 5.39
N LYS A 116 14.13 6.54 4.10
CA LYS A 116 14.22 7.80 3.36
C LYS A 116 12.87 8.37 2.96
N HIS A 117 11.79 7.59 3.04
CA HIS A 117 10.47 8.02 2.60
C HIS A 117 9.55 8.23 3.80
N LYS A 118 8.88 9.40 3.83
CA LYS A 118 7.98 9.84 4.91
C LYS A 118 6.66 9.05 4.96
N VAL A 119 6.59 7.83 4.43
CA VAL A 119 5.36 7.06 4.53
C VAL A 119 5.27 6.45 5.92
N ASN A 120 4.26 6.88 6.66
CA ASN A 120 4.06 6.41 8.02
C ASN A 120 3.28 5.09 8.01
N LEU A 121 3.99 3.96 7.87
CA LEU A 121 3.39 2.63 8.06
C LEU A 121 2.71 2.47 9.42
N ALA A 122 3.09 3.27 10.44
CA ALA A 122 2.38 3.26 11.71
C ALA A 122 0.96 3.81 11.58
N ARG A 123 0.74 4.81 10.72
CA ARG A 123 -0.61 5.36 10.48
C ARG A 123 -1.53 4.35 9.79
N ILE A 124 -0.99 3.58 8.84
CA ILE A 124 -1.74 2.47 8.22
C ILE A 124 -2.05 1.41 9.28
N ALA A 125 -1.06 1.03 10.10
CA ALA A 125 -1.28 0.05 11.18
C ALA A 125 -2.33 0.51 12.20
N GLU A 126 -2.32 1.79 12.62
CA GLU A 126 -3.33 2.37 13.51
C GLU A 126 -4.75 2.25 12.94
N LEU A 127 -4.92 2.42 11.64
CA LEU A 127 -6.23 2.31 11.00
C LEU A 127 -6.71 0.86 10.89
N LEU A 128 -5.79 -0.08 10.69
CA LEU A 128 -6.10 -1.51 10.62
C LEU A 128 -6.40 -2.14 12.00
N HIS A 129 -6.19 -1.40 13.09
CA HIS A 129 -6.52 -1.82 14.46
C HIS A 129 -7.88 -1.33 14.97
N LYS A 130 -8.62 -0.56 14.15
CA LYS A 130 -9.98 -0.11 14.49
C LYS A 130 -10.99 -1.19 14.19
#